data_AF-A0A9D5WET2-F1
#
_entry.id   AF-A0A9D5WET2-F1
#
_cell.length_a   1.000
_cell.length_b   1.000
_cell.length_c   1.000
_cell.angle_alpha   90.00
_cell.angle_beta   90.00
_cell.angle_gamma   90.00
#
_symmetry.space_group_name_H-M   'P 1'
#
loop_
_entity.id
_entity.type
_entity.pdbx_description
1 polymer ?
#
loop_
_entity_poly.entity_id
_entity_poly.type
_entity_poly.pdbx_seq_one_letter_code
_entity_poly.pdbx_strand_id
1 'polypeptide(L)' 'MVSLMTGGHILLESVPGLAKTTAVQTLAASVQGSFKRIQCTPDLLPSDIIGTQIYDYNKGEFRTELGP' A
#
# COMPACT_ATOMS: atom_id res chain seq x y z
N MET A 1 1.99 -15.05 14.26
CA MET A 1 0.54 -15.19 14.03
C MET A 1 -0.31 -14.20 14.80
N VAL A 2 0.01 -13.84 16.06
CA VAL A 2 -0.82 -12.89 16.85
C VAL A 2 -1.14 -11.62 16.06
N SER A 3 -0.12 -10.89 15.57
CA SER A 3 -0.34 -9.68 14.76
C SER A 3 -1.18 -9.90 13.51
N LEU A 4 -1.10 -11.08 12.88
CA LEU A 4 -1.90 -11.39 11.68
C LEU A 4 -3.37 -11.57 12.05
N MET A 5 -3.66 -12.20 13.19
CA MET A 5 -5.02 -12.46 13.66
C MET A 5 -5.67 -11.23 14.30
N THR A 6 -4.86 -10.32 14.85
CA THR A 6 -5.35 -9.09 15.51
C THR A 6 -5.33 -7.86 14.60
N GLY A 7 -4.97 -7.99 13.33
CA GLY A 7 -4.85 -6.85 12.40
C GLY A 7 -3.72 -5.88 12.75
N GLY A 8 -2.69 -6.34 13.46
CA GLY A 8 -1.51 -5.54 13.80
C GLY A 8 -0.53 -5.37 12.64
N HIS A 9 0.40 -4.42 12.78
CA HIS A 9 1.46 -4.16 11.81
C HIS A 9 2.77 -4.85 12.20
N ILE A 10 3.51 -5.35 11.21
CA ILE A 10 4.81 -6.02 11.40
C ILE A 10 5.87 -5.27 10.59
N LEU A 11 7.02 -5.01 11.21
CA LEU A 11 8.23 -4.55 10.55
C LEU A 11 9.15 -5.75 10.28
N LEU A 12 9.58 -5.92 9.02
CA LEU A 12 10.44 -7.03 8.60
C LEU A 12 11.88 -6.57 8.35
N GLU A 13 12.72 -6.67 9.38
CA GLU A 13 14.14 -6.31 9.33
C GLU A 13 15.03 -7.52 9.01
N SER A 14 15.98 -7.33 8.10
CA SER A 14 17.06 -8.26 7.73
C SER A 14 17.95 -7.59 6.68
N VAL A 15 19.06 -8.22 6.30
CA VAL A 15 19.96 -7.70 5.28
C VAL A 15 19.33 -7.70 3.86
N PRO A 16 19.79 -6.84 2.94
CA PRO A 16 19.28 -6.79 1.57
C PRO A 16 19.44 -8.12 0.84
N GLY A 17 18.53 -8.42 -0.10
CA GLY A 17 18.60 -9.61 -0.96
C GLY A 17 17.99 -10.89 -0.39
N LEU A 18 17.48 -10.88 0.84
CA LEU A 18 16.87 -12.05 1.50
C LEU A 18 15.40 -12.30 1.13
N ALA A 19 15.00 -11.98 -0.10
CA ALA A 19 13.68 -12.27 -0.63
C ALA A 19 12.49 -11.81 0.25
N LYS A 20 12.66 -10.74 1.04
CA LYS A 20 11.63 -10.20 1.96
C LYS A 20 10.29 -9.99 1.28
N THR A 21 10.31 -9.38 0.09
CA THR A 21 9.11 -9.14 -0.72
C THR A 21 8.43 -10.46 -1.09
N THR A 22 9.20 -11.44 -1.53
CA THR A 22 8.71 -12.78 -1.89
C THR A 22 8.10 -13.47 -0.69
N ALA A 23 8.74 -13.42 0.48
CA ALA A 23 8.21 -14.04 1.69
C ALA A 23 6.84 -13.49 2.09
N VAL A 24 6.66 -12.16 2.05
CA VAL A 24 5.37 -11.52 2.35
C VAL A 24 4.33 -11.83 1.28
N GLN A 25 4.70 -11.84 0.00
CA GLN A 25 3.80 -12.19 -1.10
C GLN A 25 3.31 -13.64 -0.98
N THR A 26 4.21 -14.59 -0.70
CA THR A 26 3.85 -16.01 -0.51
C THR A 26 2.99 -16.21 0.72
N LEU A 27 3.27 -15.49 1.82
CA LEU A 27 2.44 -15.52 3.02
C LEU A 27 1.02 -15.01 2.73
N ALA A 28 0.88 -13.91 1.98
CA ALA A 28 -0.44 -13.41 1.60
C ALA A 28 -1.20 -14.44 0.75
N ALA A 29 -0.53 -15.08 -0.22
CA ALA A 29 -1.14 -16.11 -1.06
C ALA A 29 -1.58 -17.35 -0.25
N SER A 30 -0.79 -17.78 0.75
CA SER A 30 -1.12 -18.98 1.54
C SER A 30 -2.32 -18.78 2.47
N VAL A 31 -2.61 -17.54 2.87
CA VAL A 31 -3.77 -17.18 3.70
C VAL A 31 -4.93 -16.58 2.91
N GLN A 32 -4.87 -16.63 1.57
CA GLN A 32 -5.88 -16.04 0.68
C GLN A 32 -6.06 -14.52 0.91
N GLY A 33 -5.00 -13.84 1.34
CA GLY A 33 -4.95 -12.39 1.53
C GLY A 33 -4.53 -11.65 0.25
N SER A 34 -4.72 -10.34 0.27
CA SER A 34 -4.24 -9.44 -0.79
C SER A 34 -2.84 -8.92 -0.49
N PHE A 35 -1.98 -8.87 -1.51
CA PHE A 35 -0.67 -8.23 -1.42
C PHE A 35 -0.66 -6.92 -2.21
N LYS A 36 -0.24 -5.82 -1.56
CA LYS A 36 0.06 -4.53 -2.22
C LYS A 36 1.42 -4.06 -1.73
N ARG A 37 2.22 -3.49 -2.63
CA ARG A 37 3.55 -2.95 -2.34
C ARG A 37 3.54 -1.45 -2.60
N ILE A 38 3.93 -0.67 -1.59
CA ILE A 38 4.21 0.76 -1.71
C ILE A 38 5.71 0.93 -1.45
N GLN A 39 6.41 1.59 -2.37
CA GLN A 39 7.82 1.91 -2.20
C GLN A 39 7.93 3.38 -1.80
N CYS A 40 8.36 3.64 -0.56
CA CYS A 40 8.65 4.99 -0.12
C CYS A 40 9.95 5.46 -0.80
N THR A 41 9.81 6.27 -1.84
CA THR A 41 10.88 7.10 -2.38
C THR A 41 10.83 8.47 -1.71
N PRO A 42 11.94 9.22 -1.65
CA PRO A 42 11.93 10.58 -1.08
C PRO A 42 10.98 11.53 -1.81
N ASP A 43 10.64 11.23 -3.07
CA ASP A 43 9.75 12.05 -3.91
C ASP A 43 8.26 11.66 -3.78
N LEU A 44 7.92 10.63 -3.00
CA LEU A 44 6.54 10.16 -2.87
C LEU A 44 5.66 11.24 -2.21
N LEU A 45 4.66 11.74 -2.92
CA LEU A 45 3.72 12.75 -2.43
C LEU A 45 2.51 12.06 -1.76
N PRO A 46 1.87 12.69 -0.76
CA PRO A 46 0.64 12.17 -0.19
C PRO A 46 -0.45 11.92 -1.24
N SER A 47 -0.53 12.79 -2.26
CA SER A 47 -1.45 12.67 -3.40
C SER A 47 -1.28 11.37 -4.19
N ASP A 48 -0.10 10.76 -4.17
CA ASP A 48 0.17 9.48 -4.84
C ASP A 48 -0.46 8.30 -4.08
N ILE A 49 -0.78 8.48 -2.78
CA ILE A 49 -1.38 7.46 -1.93
C ILE A 49 -2.89 7.70 -1.74
N ILE A 50 -3.29 8.93 -1.43
CA ILE A 50 -4.69 9.28 -1.11
C ILE A 50 -5.45 9.89 -2.29
N GLY A 51 -4.77 10.17 -3.41
CA GLY A 51 -5.35 10.85 -4.57
C GLY A 51 -5.40 12.38 -4.43
N THR A 52 -5.78 13.04 -5.52
CA THR A 52 -6.00 14.48 -5.60
C THR A 52 -7.49 14.77 -5.80
N GLN A 53 -8.02 15.76 -5.09
CA GLN A 53 -9.40 16.21 -5.30
C GLN A 53 -9.44 17.23 -6.45
N ILE A 54 -10.22 16.92 -7.49
CA ILE A 54 -10.47 17.79 -8.63
C ILE A 54 -11.94 18.20 -8.60
N TYR A 55 -12.21 19.49 -8.75
CA TYR A 55 -13.57 19.99 -8.87
C TYR A 55 -14.10 19.81 -10.29
N ASP A 56 -15.19 19.06 -10.46
CA ASP A 56 -15.87 18.88 -11.74
C ASP A 56 -16.90 20.01 -11.93
N TYR A 57 -16.56 21.00 -12.76
CA TYR A 57 -17.42 22.15 -13.04
C TYR A 57 -18.75 21.79 -13.71
N ASN A 58 -18.84 20.66 -14.41
CA ASN A 58 -20.09 20.24 -15.06
C ASN A 58 -21.09 19.66 -14.05
N LYS A 59 -20.57 19.06 -12.96
CA LYS A 59 -21.39 18.40 -11.94
C LYS A 59 -21.51 19.19 -10.64
N GLY A 60 -20.63 20.16 -10.43
CA GLY A 60 -20.59 20.94 -9.18
C GLY A 60 -20.06 20.16 -7.98
N GLU A 61 -19.29 19.10 -8.22
CA GLU A 61 -18.84 18.16 -7.18
C GLU A 61 -17.31 17.99 -7.18
N PHE A 62 -16.74 17.69 -6.02
CA PHE A 62 -15.34 17.27 -5.90
C PHE A 62 -15.23 15.77 -6.18
N ARG A 63 -14.37 15.40 -7.12
CA ARG A 63 -14.05 14.01 -7.45
C ARG A 63 -12.60 13.71 -7.09
N THR A 64 -12.35 12.56 -6.48
CA THR A 64 -10.99 12.11 -6.16
C THR A 64 -10.41 11.34 -7.36
N GLU A 65 -9.32 11.86 -7.92
CA GLU A 65 -8.52 11.16 -8.92
C GLU A 65 -7.29 10.58 -8.22
N LEU A 66 -7.11 9.26 -8.32
CA LEU A 66 -5.94 8.59 -7.75
C LEU A 66 -4.70 8.92 -8.59
N GLY A 67 -3.57 9.17 -7.91
CA GLY A 67 -2.27 9.23 -8.57
C GLY A 67 -1.91 7.89 -9.25
N PRO A 68 -0.91 7.88 -10.15
CA PRO A 68 -0.49 6.68 -10.87
C PRO A 68 -0.08 5.50 -9.96
#